data_AF-A0AAP2TQB1-F1
#
_entry.id   AF-A0AAP2TQB1-F1
#
_cell.length_a   1.000
_cell.length_b   1.000
_cell.length_c   1.000
_cell.angle_alpha   90.00
_cell.angle_beta   90.00
_cell.angle_gamma   90.00
#
_symmetry.space_group_name_H-M   'P 1'
#
loop_
_entity.id
_entity.type
_entity.pdbx_description
1 polymer ?
#
loop_
_entity_poly.entity_id
_entity_poly.type
_entity_poly.pdbx_seq_one_letter_code
_entity_poly.pdbx_strand_id
1 'polypeptide(L)' 'MRRYCQHLLQKLSNNGGVDAATEQMKAKQYAEPFKADKRKVIALAIELDDMGKGLVDWKEV' A
#
# COMPACT_ATOMS: atom_id res chain seq x y z
N MET A 1 22.72 8.96 2.71
CA MET A 1 21.52 8.16 3.04
C MET A 1 20.28 8.86 2.47
N ARG A 2 19.69 8.37 1.37
CA ARG A 2 18.41 8.88 0.86
C ARG A 2 17.30 8.21 1.67
N ARG A 3 16.58 8.97 2.50
CA ARG A 3 15.47 8.45 3.31
C ARG A 3 14.19 8.44 2.46
N TYR A 4 13.74 7.26 2.07
CA TYR A 4 12.45 7.04 1.41
C TYR A 4 11.36 6.93 2.47
N CYS A 5 10.21 7.60 2.28
CA CYS A 5 9.01 7.36 3.08
C CYS A 5 8.18 6.32 2.32
N GLN A 6 8.11 5.09 2.82
CA GLN A 6 7.32 4.01 2.23
C GLN A 6 6.03 3.87 3.04
N HIS A 7 4.89 3.92 2.35
CA HIS A 7 3.60 3.62 2.96
C HIS A 7 3.08 2.33 2.34
N LEU A 8 2.99 1.29 3.17
CA LEU A 8 2.57 -0.05 2.79
C LEU A 8 1.15 -0.28 3.30
N LEU A 9 0.23 -0.67 2.41
CA LEU A 9 -1.09 -1.11 2.81
C LEU A 9 -1.32 -2.55 2.38
N GLN A 10 -1.80 -3.37 3.31
CA GLN A 10 -1.94 -4.81 3.11
C GLN A 10 -3.40 -5.25 3.28
N LYS A 11 -3.83 -6.17 2.40
CA LYS A 11 -5.11 -6.87 2.50
C LYS A 11 -4.91 -8.36 2.25
N LEU A 12 -5.72 -9.17 2.93
CA LEU A 12 -5.84 -10.60 2.65
C LEU A 12 -6.66 -10.79 1.36
N SER A 13 -6.40 -11.84 0.61
CA SER A 13 -7.15 -12.21 -0.60
C SER A 13 -8.65 -12.32 -0.31
N ASN A 14 -9.04 -12.95 0.80
CA ASN A 14 -10.44 -13.01 1.24
C ASN A 14 -11.10 -11.66 1.58
N ASN A 15 -10.32 -10.58 1.70
CA ASN A 15 -10.78 -9.23 2.01
C ASN A 15 -10.67 -8.28 0.80
N GLY A 16 -10.68 -8.85 -0.41
CA GLY A 16 -10.68 -8.09 -1.68
C GLY A 16 -9.30 -7.72 -2.20
N GLY A 17 -8.23 -8.28 -1.62
CA GLY A 17 -6.90 -8.28 -2.20
C GLY A 17 -6.30 -6.92 -2.52
N VAL A 18 -5.51 -6.84 -3.58
CA VAL A 18 -4.75 -5.64 -3.98
C VAL A 18 -5.65 -4.47 -4.37
N ASP A 19 -6.83 -4.73 -4.91
CA ASP A 19 -7.80 -3.69 -5.29
C ASP A 19 -8.41 -3.04 -4.05
N ALA A 20 -8.82 -3.82 -3.05
CA ALA A 20 -9.30 -3.29 -1.78
C ALA A 20 -8.21 -2.50 -1.03
N ALA A 21 -6.94 -2.93 -1.13
CA ALA A 21 -5.81 -2.16 -0.61
C ALA A 21 -5.68 -0.82 -1.36
N THR A 22 -5.73 -0.83 -2.68
CA THR A 22 -5.63 0.37 -3.52
C THR A 22 -6.76 1.37 -3.23
N GLU A 23 -8.00 0.90 -3.13
CA GLU A 23 -9.14 1.75 -2.80
C GLU A 23 -9.02 2.36 -1.40
N GLN A 24 -8.57 1.60 -0.40
CA GLN A 24 -8.37 2.13 0.94
C GLN A 24 -7.25 3.17 0.99
N MET A 25 -6.19 3.02 0.20
CA MET A 25 -5.13 4.04 0.07
C MET A 25 -5.66 5.35 -0.51
N LYS A 26 -6.50 5.26 -1.55
CA LYS A 26 -7.14 6.44 -2.16
C LYS A 26 -8.15 7.09 -1.23
N ALA A 27 -9.04 6.28 -0.62
CA ALA A 27 -10.10 6.75 0.26
C ALA A 27 -9.58 7.43 1.52
N LYS A 28 -8.49 6.91 2.10
CA LYS A 28 -7.88 7.49 3.31
C LYS A 28 -6.81 8.54 3.02
N GLN A 29 -6.56 8.84 1.75
CA GLN A 29 -5.61 9.87 1.31
C GLN A 29 -4.25 9.75 1.99
N TYR A 30 -3.78 8.53 2.27
CA TYR A 30 -2.55 8.33 3.04
C TYR A 30 -1.30 8.89 2.35
N ALA A 31 -1.37 9.12 1.04
CA ALA A 31 -0.32 9.79 0.27
C ALA A 31 -0.32 11.33 0.45
N GLU A 32 -1.42 11.95 0.87
CA GLU A 32 -1.55 13.42 0.95
C GLU A 32 -0.65 14.07 2.00
N PRO A 33 -0.52 13.55 3.24
CA PRO A 33 0.41 14.11 4.22
C PRO A 33 1.86 14.12 3.72
N PHE A 34 2.21 13.22 2.81
CA PHE A 34 3.55 13.10 2.27
C PHE A 34 3.73 13.79 0.91
N LYS A 35 2.66 14.26 0.24
CA LYS A 35 2.77 15.11 -0.97
C LYS A 35 3.49 16.43 -0.69
N ALA A 36 3.36 16.95 0.53
CA ALA A 36 4.06 18.16 0.96
C ALA A 36 5.54 17.90 1.28
N ASP A 37 5.94 16.64 1.39
CA ASP A 37 7.29 16.23 1.70
C ASP A 37 8.11 16.08 0.41
N LYS A 38 9.33 16.61 0.36
CA LYS A 38 10.23 16.50 -0.81
C LYS A 38 10.81 15.09 -0.98
N ARG A 39 10.46 14.15 -0.11
CA ARG A 39 10.87 12.74 -0.18
C ARG A 39 10.09 12.02 -1.26
N LYS A 40 10.73 11.06 -1.95
CA LYS A 40 10.02 10.15 -2.85
C LYS A 40 9.14 9.23 -2.00
N VAL A 41 7.84 9.42 -2.09
CA VAL A 41 6.82 8.59 -1.45
C VAL A 41 6.44 7.52 -2.45
N ILE A 42 6.54 6.27 -2.03
CA ILE A 42 6.08 5.12 -2.82
C ILE A 42 4.98 4.46 -2.01
N ALA A 43 3.80 4.38 -2.61
CA ALA A 43 2.62 3.76 -2.06
C ALA A 43 2.52 2.35 -2.62
N LEU A 44 2.55 1.34 -1.76
CA LEU A 44 2.50 -0.07 -2.16
C LEU A 44 1.25 -0.73 -1.59
N ALA A 45 0.37 -1.21 -2.48
CA ALA A 45 -0.72 -2.10 -2.17
C ALA A 45 -0.20 -3.55 -2.25
N ILE A 46 -0.37 -4.32 -1.18
CA ILE A 46 0.05 -5.72 -1.11
C ILE A 46 -1.15 -6.60 -0.81
N GLU A 47 -1.25 -7.67 -1.59
CA GLU A 47 -2.14 -8.78 -1.34
C GLU A 47 -1.38 -9.94 -0.70
N LEU A 48 -1.90 -10.40 0.43
CA LEU A 48 -1.46 -11.65 1.05
C LEU A 48 -2.49 -12.74 0.84
N ASP A 49 -2.03 -13.99 0.90
CA ASP A 49 -2.90 -15.16 0.97
C ASP A 49 -3.89 -15.07 2.13
N ASP A 50 -4.91 -15.93 2.11
CA ASP A 50 -5.98 -15.93 3.10
C ASP A 50 -5.49 -16.17 4.54
N MET A 51 -4.27 -16.70 4.70
CA MET A 51 -3.63 -16.94 5.99
C MET A 51 -2.74 -15.78 6.45
N GLY A 52 -2.52 -14.77 5.61
CA GLY A 52 -1.61 -13.65 5.86
C GLY A 52 -0.14 -14.06 5.94
N LYS A 53 0.24 -15.19 5.34
CA LYS A 53 1.59 -15.77 5.43
C LYS A 53 2.37 -15.71 4.13
N GLY A 54 1.69 -15.70 3.00
CA GLY A 54 2.27 -15.64 1.67
C GLY A 54 1.91 -14.35 0.94
N LEU A 55 2.90 -13.71 0.30
CA LEU A 55 2.65 -12.60 -0.62
C LEU A 55 2.11 -13.16 -1.94
N VAL A 56 0.90 -12.75 -2.31
CA VAL A 56 0.23 -13.22 -3.53
C VAL A 56 0.49 -12.24 -4.67
N ASP A 57 0.27 -10.94 -4.42
CA ASP A 57 0.46 -9.90 -5.43
C ASP A 57 0.80 -8.55 -4.79
N TRP A 58 1.32 -7.61 -5.58
CA TRP A 58 1.56 -6.24 -5.14
C TRP A 58 1.51 -5.24 -6.29
N LYS A 59 1.15 -3.99 -5.96
CA LYS A 59 1.00 -2.90 -6.93
C LYS A 59 1.45 -1.57 -6.34
N GLU A 60 2.17 -0.78 -7.13
CA GLU A 60 2.47 0.61 -6.82
C GLU A 60 1.26 1.50 -7.19
N VAL A 61 0.85 2.38 -6.27
CA VAL A 61 -0.36 3.22 -6.35
C VAL A 61 -0.02 4.70 -6.31
#